data_AF-A0A1L3NJU7-F1
#
_entry.id   AF-A0A1L3NJU7-F1
#
_cell.length_a   1.000
_cell.length_b   1.000
_cell.length_c   1.000
_cell.angle_alpha   90.00
_cell.angle_beta   90.00
_cell.angle_gamma   90.00
#
_symmetry.space_group_name_H-M   'P 1'
#
loop_
_entity.id
_entity.type
_entity.pdbx_description
1 polymer ?
#
loop_
_entity_poly.entity_id
_entity_poly.type
_entity_poly.pdbx_seq_one_letter_code
_entity_poly.pdbx_strand_id
1 'polypeptide(L)'
;MNNIKELVKLTNKLSETLNDTNDKIFTNITCYLRASSLSERQCEESIQEILDMFLTAENNNESIENIIGNDPKKFCDEIIESYATKKFSKENVIVNLKIILNSFFILWTISIILNYIPNMIRTKSLILNYNFSLSFIITTLLTIILSFGIFKYIGKTSFKEESNLSFGIKFMLLYIIFMVLNVLLLRKLDKIILFTIKMHYILIFVAISYLILFLLSKYTYKKK
;
A
#
# COMPACT_ATOMS: atom_id res chain seq x y z
N MET A 1 6.50 -14.17 20.62
CA MET A 1 6.67 -14.06 19.16
C MET A 1 6.18 -12.68 18.77
N ASN A 2 7.10 -11.77 18.45
CA ASN A 2 6.83 -10.33 18.36
C ASN A 2 5.76 -10.03 17.32
N ASN A 3 4.95 -9.01 17.58
CA ASN A 3 3.98 -8.49 16.63
C ASN A 3 4.74 -8.12 15.34
N ILE A 4 4.22 -8.45 14.14
CA ILE A 4 4.87 -8.08 12.85
C ILE A 4 5.23 -6.58 12.83
N LYS A 5 4.40 -5.73 13.45
CA LYS A 5 4.70 -4.29 13.59
C LYS A 5 5.96 -4.00 14.40
N GLU A 6 6.20 -4.76 15.46
CA GLU A 6 7.42 -4.65 16.27
C GLU A 6 8.63 -5.18 15.51
N LEU A 7 8.47 -6.26 14.74
CA LEU A 7 9.50 -6.78 13.85
C LEU A 7 9.92 -5.69 12.85
N VAL A 8 8.99 -5.17 12.05
CA VAL A 8 9.24 -4.09 11.09
C VAL A 8 9.91 -2.88 11.73
N LYS A 9 9.45 -2.47 12.93
CA LYS A 9 10.02 -1.33 13.65
C LYS A 9 11.47 -1.60 14.07
N LEU A 10 11.76 -2.81 14.53
CA LEU A 10 13.10 -3.23 14.91
C LEU A 10 14.01 -3.31 13.67
N THR A 11 13.54 -3.96 12.60
CA THR A 11 14.26 -4.08 11.32
C THR A 11 14.65 -2.71 10.79
N ASN A 12 13.70 -1.78 10.69
CA ASN A 12 13.97 -0.43 10.17
C ASN A 12 14.98 0.33 11.03
N LYS A 13 14.92 0.16 12.36
CA LYS A 13 15.87 0.81 13.27
C LYS A 13 17.29 0.24 13.12
N LEU A 14 17.40 -1.08 12.91
CA LEU A 14 18.69 -1.73 12.72
C LEU A 14 19.25 -1.48 11.32
N SER A 15 18.41 -1.36 10.29
CA SER A 15 18.90 -1.06 8.93
C SER A 15 19.54 0.32 8.83
N GLU A 16 19.17 1.27 9.70
CA GLU A 16 19.82 2.59 9.80
C GLU A 16 21.31 2.51 10.19
N THR A 17 21.80 1.38 10.71
CA THR A 17 23.21 1.22 11.08
C THR A 17 24.06 0.64 9.96
N LEU A 18 23.47 0.25 8.82
CA LEU A 18 24.21 -0.23 7.66
C LEU A 18 25.05 0.89 7.04
N ASN A 19 26.14 0.52 6.39
CA ASN A 19 26.90 1.48 5.58
C ASN A 19 26.14 1.86 4.29
N ASP A 20 26.51 2.98 3.66
CA ASP A 20 25.82 3.53 2.48
C ASP A 20 25.71 2.55 1.30
N THR A 21 26.66 1.64 1.14
CA THR A 21 26.67 0.67 0.04
C THR A 21 25.64 -0.42 0.32
N ASN A 22 25.68 -1.00 1.52
CA ASN A 22 24.79 -2.06 1.95
C ASN A 22 23.35 -1.56 2.15
N ASP A 23 23.16 -0.35 2.65
CA ASP A 23 21.85 0.28 2.81
C ASP A 23 21.10 0.37 1.47
N LYS A 24 21.79 0.78 0.38
CA LYS A 24 21.18 0.85 -0.95
C LYS A 24 20.73 -0.52 -1.45
N ILE A 25 21.57 -1.54 -1.30
CA ILE A 25 21.25 -2.90 -1.74
C ILE A 25 20.09 -3.45 -0.90
N PHE A 26 20.16 -3.29 0.42
CA PHE A 26 19.14 -3.73 1.36
C PHE A 26 17.78 -3.05 1.11
N THR A 27 17.79 -1.75 0.82
CA THR A 27 16.58 -1.00 0.45
C THR A 27 15.95 -1.56 -0.82
N ASN A 28 16.76 -1.87 -1.85
CA ASN A 28 16.25 -2.45 -3.10
C ASN A 28 15.65 -3.84 -2.91
N ILE A 29 16.29 -4.70 -2.08
CA ILE A 29 15.78 -6.01 -1.66
C ILE A 29 14.43 -5.83 -0.94
N THR A 30 14.37 -4.94 0.03
CA THR A 30 13.18 -4.67 0.83
C THR A 30 12.01 -4.21 -0.06
N CYS A 31 12.25 -3.29 -0.99
CA CYS A 31 11.24 -2.84 -1.96
C CYS A 31 10.76 -3.98 -2.87
N TYR A 32 11.66 -4.84 -3.33
CA TYR A 32 11.32 -5.96 -4.20
C TYR A 32 10.48 -7.02 -3.49
N LEU A 33 10.90 -7.43 -2.29
CA LEU A 33 10.20 -8.42 -1.48
C LEU A 33 8.81 -7.91 -1.05
N ARG A 34 8.67 -6.65 -0.64
CA ARG A 34 7.36 -6.07 -0.26
C ARG A 34 6.39 -5.95 -1.43
N ALA A 35 6.88 -5.88 -2.67
CA ALA A 35 6.06 -5.89 -3.88
C ALA A 35 5.83 -7.30 -4.47
N SER A 36 6.34 -8.34 -3.81
CA SER A 36 6.24 -9.73 -4.25
C SER A 36 4.88 -10.37 -3.88
N SER A 37 4.74 -11.67 -4.12
CA SER A 37 3.57 -12.46 -3.73
C SER A 37 3.64 -13.03 -2.31
N LEU A 38 4.70 -12.73 -1.55
CA LEU A 38 4.87 -13.21 -0.17
C LEU A 38 3.76 -12.65 0.72
N SER A 39 3.35 -13.42 1.73
CA SER A 39 2.51 -12.88 2.80
C SER A 39 3.31 -11.87 3.63
N GLU A 40 2.64 -10.89 4.26
CA GLU A 40 3.29 -9.87 5.10
C GLU A 40 4.27 -10.48 6.10
N ARG A 41 3.89 -11.59 6.73
CA ARG A 41 4.75 -12.29 7.69
C ARG A 41 6.01 -12.87 7.03
N GLN A 42 5.85 -13.66 5.98
CA GLN A 42 6.98 -14.26 5.26
C GLN A 42 7.93 -13.18 4.74
N CYS A 43 7.36 -12.10 4.18
CA CYS A 43 8.12 -10.97 3.68
C CYS A 43 8.96 -10.32 4.78
N GLU A 44 8.36 -9.92 5.90
CA GLU A 44 9.10 -9.20 6.95
C GLU A 44 10.03 -10.12 7.75
N GLU A 45 9.72 -11.42 7.88
CA GLU A 45 10.66 -12.42 8.43
C GLU A 45 11.88 -12.58 7.52
N SER A 46 11.69 -12.73 6.19
CA SER A 46 12.81 -12.80 5.25
C SER A 46 13.64 -11.50 5.24
N ILE A 47 13.00 -10.33 5.30
CA ILE A 47 13.72 -9.05 5.35
C ILE A 47 14.57 -8.96 6.63
N GLN A 48 14.04 -9.39 7.77
CA GLN A 48 14.78 -9.46 9.04
C GLN A 48 16.00 -10.39 8.92
N GLU A 49 15.81 -11.61 8.41
CA GLU A 49 16.91 -12.58 8.23
C GLU A 49 18.00 -12.04 7.28
N ILE A 50 17.60 -11.36 6.21
CA ILE A 50 18.54 -10.70 5.30
C ILE A 50 19.29 -9.57 6.00
N LEU A 51 18.62 -8.76 6.82
CA LEU A 51 19.28 -7.71 7.57
C LEU A 51 20.35 -8.27 8.52
N ASP A 52 20.05 -9.36 9.21
CA ASP A 52 20.99 -10.02 10.11
C ASP A 52 22.24 -10.54 9.35
N MET A 53 22.06 -11.05 8.13
CA MET A 53 23.18 -11.42 7.23
C MET A 53 24.02 -10.20 6.84
N PHE A 54 23.38 -9.09 6.49
CA PHE A 54 24.07 -7.84 6.13
C PHE A 54 24.92 -7.30 7.28
N LEU A 55 24.35 -7.21 8.49
CA LEU A 55 25.06 -6.76 9.69
C LEU A 55 26.21 -7.70 10.06
N THR A 56 26.02 -9.01 9.90
CA THR A 56 27.08 -10.00 10.17
C THR A 56 28.25 -9.85 9.19
N ALA A 57 27.97 -9.66 7.89
CA ALA A 57 28.99 -9.42 6.88
C ALA A 57 29.79 -8.14 7.18
N GLU A 58 29.11 -7.04 7.52
CA GLU A 58 29.77 -5.79 7.90
C GLU A 58 30.67 -5.96 9.14
N ASN A 59 30.18 -6.63 10.18
CA ASN A 59 30.96 -6.90 11.39
C ASN A 59 32.22 -7.73 11.11
N ASN A 60 32.15 -8.64 10.14
CA ASN A 60 33.27 -9.49 9.72
C ASN A 60 34.18 -8.82 8.67
N ASN A 61 33.85 -7.59 8.21
CA ASN A 61 34.47 -6.94 7.05
C ASN A 61 34.42 -7.79 5.77
N GLU A 62 33.36 -8.57 5.59
CA GLU A 62 33.10 -9.36 4.40
C GLU A 62 32.16 -8.62 3.45
N SER A 63 32.38 -8.77 2.13
CA SER A 63 31.42 -8.25 1.16
C SER A 63 30.12 -9.06 1.21
N ILE A 64 28.99 -8.36 1.22
CA ILE A 64 27.66 -8.99 1.14
C ILE A 64 27.45 -9.74 -0.18
N GLU A 65 28.15 -9.34 -1.24
CA GLU A 65 28.11 -9.99 -2.56
C GLU A 65 28.60 -11.44 -2.50
N ASN A 66 29.46 -11.78 -1.52
CA ASN A 66 29.88 -13.17 -1.29
C ASN A 66 28.75 -14.03 -0.72
N ILE A 67 27.73 -13.41 -0.11
CA ILE A 67 26.59 -14.09 0.51
C ILE A 67 25.39 -14.13 -0.43
N ILE A 68 24.99 -12.97 -0.97
CA ILE A 68 23.80 -12.86 -1.84
C ILE A 68 24.11 -13.06 -3.33
N GLY A 69 25.39 -13.12 -3.69
CA GLY A 69 25.86 -13.18 -5.07
C GLY A 69 25.83 -11.83 -5.80
N ASN A 70 26.29 -11.85 -7.05
CA ASN A 70 26.36 -10.64 -7.91
C ASN A 70 25.00 -10.22 -8.50
N ASP A 71 23.93 -10.99 -8.26
CA ASP A 71 22.58 -10.67 -8.73
C ASP A 71 21.58 -10.67 -7.55
N PRO A 72 21.46 -9.54 -6.83
CA PRO A 72 20.55 -9.40 -5.69
C PRO A 72 19.09 -9.64 -6.06
N LYS A 73 18.71 -9.40 -7.32
CA LYS A 73 17.36 -9.67 -7.80
C LYS A 73 17.11 -11.17 -7.89
N LYS A 74 18.05 -11.92 -8.47
CA LYS A 74 17.95 -13.38 -8.54
C LYS A 74 17.88 -13.99 -7.15
N PHE A 75 18.67 -13.49 -6.20
CA PHE A 75 18.58 -13.87 -4.79
C PHE A 75 17.16 -13.67 -4.22
N CYS A 76 16.54 -12.52 -4.47
CA CYS A 76 15.15 -12.29 -4.05
C CYS A 76 14.16 -13.23 -4.76
N ASP A 77 14.35 -13.50 -6.05
CA ASP A 77 13.49 -14.39 -6.83
C ASP A 77 13.53 -15.83 -6.27
N GLU A 78 14.72 -16.32 -5.88
CA GLU A 78 14.90 -17.63 -5.23
C GLU A 78 14.18 -17.71 -3.87
N ILE A 79 14.27 -16.65 -3.05
CA ILE A 79 13.52 -16.56 -1.79
C ILE A 79 12.02 -16.63 -2.07
N ILE A 80 11.50 -15.84 -3.01
CA ILE A 80 10.08 -15.83 -3.36
C ILE A 80 9.62 -17.22 -3.83
N GLU A 81 10.43 -17.88 -4.65
CA GLU A 81 10.13 -19.22 -5.18
C GLU A 81 10.08 -20.28 -4.06
N SER A 82 10.95 -20.18 -3.05
CA SER A 82 10.95 -21.09 -1.90
C SER A 82 9.61 -21.09 -1.14
N TYR A 83 8.89 -19.96 -1.11
CA TYR A 83 7.58 -19.82 -0.49
C TYR A 83 6.40 -20.04 -1.45
N ALA A 84 6.64 -20.12 -2.77
CA ALA A 84 5.60 -20.07 -3.80
C ALA A 84 4.69 -21.31 -3.87
N THR A 85 4.95 -22.36 -3.08
CA THR A 85 4.15 -23.60 -3.04
C THR A 85 2.71 -23.40 -2.53
N LYS A 86 2.36 -22.24 -1.94
CA LYS A 86 1.00 -21.94 -1.43
C LYS A 86 0.40 -20.69 -2.04
N LYS A 87 0.19 -20.66 -3.36
CA LYS A 87 -0.39 -19.52 -4.10
C LYS A 87 -1.81 -19.09 -3.68
N PHE A 88 -2.59 -19.94 -3.02
CA PHE A 88 -3.98 -19.64 -2.68
C PHE A 88 -4.28 -19.93 -1.20
N SER A 89 -4.03 -18.93 -0.35
CA SER A 89 -4.50 -18.95 1.04
C SER A 89 -5.75 -18.09 1.16
N LYS A 90 -6.79 -18.61 1.82
CA LYS A 90 -7.99 -17.84 2.21
C LYS A 90 -7.60 -16.57 2.99
N GLU A 91 -6.48 -16.61 3.69
CA GLU A 91 -5.95 -15.48 4.47
C GLU A 91 -5.49 -14.34 3.56
N ASN A 92 -4.83 -14.63 2.44
CA ASN A 92 -4.39 -13.60 1.48
C ASN A 92 -5.59 -12.88 0.86
N VAL A 93 -6.68 -13.62 0.56
CA VAL A 93 -7.92 -13.03 0.06
C VAL A 93 -8.55 -12.09 1.10
N ILE A 94 -8.62 -12.52 2.36
CA ILE A 94 -9.18 -11.70 3.45
C ILE A 94 -8.34 -10.44 3.68
N VAL A 95 -7.01 -10.56 3.67
CA VAL A 95 -6.09 -9.42 3.82
C VAL A 95 -6.26 -8.43 2.67
N ASN A 96 -6.25 -8.90 1.41
CA ASN A 96 -6.42 -8.03 0.25
C ASN A 96 -7.79 -7.36 0.23
N LEU A 97 -8.86 -8.10 0.55
CA LEU A 97 -10.21 -7.54 0.65
C LEU A 97 -10.28 -6.45 1.72
N LYS A 98 -9.65 -6.66 2.88
CA LYS A 98 -9.58 -5.68 3.95
C LYS A 98 -8.84 -4.42 3.52
N ILE A 99 -7.73 -4.55 2.78
CA ILE A 99 -6.99 -3.40 2.25
C ILE A 99 -7.89 -2.60 1.30
N ILE A 100 -8.52 -3.26 0.33
CA ILE A 100 -9.41 -2.61 -0.65
C ILE A 100 -10.58 -1.90 0.06
N LEU A 101 -11.21 -2.58 1.02
CA LEU A 101 -12.34 -2.04 1.76
C LEU A 101 -11.93 -0.83 2.62
N ASN A 102 -10.78 -0.90 3.27
CA ASN A 102 -10.24 0.22 4.05
C ASN A 102 -9.90 1.41 3.15
N SER A 103 -9.24 1.18 2.01
CA SER A 103 -8.96 2.23 1.03
C SER A 103 -10.24 2.90 0.53
N PHE A 104 -11.29 2.13 0.26
CA PHE A 104 -12.60 2.66 -0.13
C PHE A 104 -13.20 3.56 0.95
N PHE A 105 -13.24 3.11 2.21
CA PHE A 105 -13.82 3.91 3.31
C PHE A 105 -13.01 5.17 3.61
N ILE A 106 -11.68 5.13 3.52
CA ILE A 106 -10.81 6.31 3.66
C ILE A 106 -11.14 7.33 2.58
N LEU A 107 -11.16 6.91 1.30
CA LEU A 107 -11.46 7.79 0.19
C LEU A 107 -12.88 8.36 0.26
N TRP A 108 -13.84 7.55 0.72
CA TRP A 108 -15.21 8.02 0.91
C TRP A 108 -15.30 9.06 2.04
N THR A 109 -14.63 8.82 3.16
CA THR A 109 -14.56 9.78 4.28
C THR A 109 -13.93 11.10 3.84
N ILE A 110 -12.81 11.03 3.10
CA ILE A 110 -12.16 12.22 2.52
C ILE A 110 -13.14 12.96 1.59
N SER A 111 -13.88 12.24 0.74
CA SER A 111 -14.86 12.84 -0.18
C SER A 111 -15.98 13.57 0.57
N ILE A 112 -16.45 13.02 1.70
CA ILE A 112 -17.48 13.63 2.54
C ILE A 112 -16.92 14.92 3.16
N ILE A 113 -15.71 14.84 3.74
CA ILE A 113 -15.05 15.98 4.38
C ILE A 113 -14.81 17.11 3.37
N LEU A 114 -14.26 16.80 2.20
CA LEU A 114 -13.87 17.83 1.22
C LEU A 114 -15.05 18.39 0.43
N ASN A 115 -16.09 17.60 0.12
CA ASN A 115 -17.18 18.06 -0.74
C ASN A 115 -18.40 18.55 0.06
N TYR A 116 -18.66 18.03 1.25
CA TYR A 116 -19.89 18.34 1.99
C TYR A 116 -19.66 19.37 3.11
N ILE A 117 -18.55 19.28 3.86
CA ILE A 117 -18.29 20.23 4.96
C ILE A 117 -18.15 21.68 4.44
N PRO A 118 -17.37 21.98 3.39
CA PRO A 118 -17.29 23.35 2.86
C PRO A 118 -18.63 23.86 2.34
N ASN A 119 -19.45 22.98 1.74
CA ASN A 119 -20.77 23.36 1.24
C ASN A 119 -21.75 23.68 2.37
N MET A 120 -21.70 22.96 3.50
CA MET A 120 -22.49 23.29 4.69
C MET A 120 -22.10 24.64 5.28
N ILE A 121 -20.79 24.92 5.38
CA ILE A 121 -20.28 26.21 5.86
C ILE A 121 -20.74 27.35 4.94
N ARG A 122 -20.59 27.17 3.62
CA ARG A 122 -20.94 28.19 2.62
C ARG A 122 -22.44 28.49 2.59
N THR A 123 -23.29 27.47 2.68
CA THR A 123 -24.74 27.63 2.59
C THR A 123 -25.41 27.96 3.93
N LYS A 124 -24.66 27.90 5.04
CA LYS A 124 -25.18 28.02 6.42
C LYS A 124 -26.38 27.10 6.69
N SER A 125 -26.47 26.00 5.95
CA SER A 125 -27.57 25.05 6.02
C SER A 125 -27.01 23.66 6.29
N LEU A 126 -27.71 22.90 7.12
CA LEU A 126 -27.39 21.49 7.30
C LEU A 126 -27.83 20.77 6.02
N ILE A 127 -26.85 20.33 5.23
CA ILE A 127 -27.12 19.43 4.11
C ILE A 127 -27.57 18.12 4.72
N LEU A 128 -28.88 17.85 4.63
CA LEU A 128 -29.46 16.64 5.22
C LEU A 128 -29.28 15.42 4.32
N ASN A 129 -29.04 15.63 3.02
CA ASN A 129 -29.02 14.59 2.00
C ASN A 129 -27.64 14.49 1.34
N TYR A 130 -27.13 13.27 1.26
CA TYR A 130 -25.93 12.90 0.53
C TYR A 130 -26.32 12.25 -0.79
N ASN A 131 -25.74 12.72 -1.89
CA ASN A 131 -25.88 12.11 -3.20
C ASN A 131 -24.67 11.23 -3.46
N PHE A 132 -24.90 9.92 -3.57
CA PHE A 132 -23.87 8.96 -3.94
C PHE A 132 -23.85 8.82 -5.46
N SER A 133 -22.83 9.38 -6.11
CA SER A 133 -22.70 9.43 -7.56
C SER A 133 -21.89 8.26 -8.11
N LEU A 134 -22.19 7.88 -9.35
CA LEU A 134 -21.45 6.83 -10.07
C LEU A 134 -19.98 7.24 -10.31
N SER A 135 -19.73 8.54 -10.49
CA SER A 135 -18.37 9.10 -10.62
C SER A 135 -17.49 8.67 -9.45
N PHE A 136 -17.99 8.73 -8.21
CA PHE A 136 -17.24 8.36 -7.01
C PHE A 136 -16.79 6.89 -7.02
N ILE A 137 -17.66 5.95 -7.41
CA ILE A 137 -17.28 4.53 -7.50
C ILE A 137 -16.13 4.34 -8.49
N ILE A 138 -16.27 4.91 -9.69
CA ILE A 138 -15.34 4.68 -10.79
C ILE A 138 -13.98 5.33 -10.48
N THR A 139 -13.96 6.56 -9.99
CA THR A 139 -12.71 7.26 -9.64
C THR A 139 -12.00 6.58 -8.45
N THR A 140 -12.76 6.10 -7.46
CA THR A 140 -12.21 5.35 -6.32
C THR A 140 -11.58 4.03 -6.79
N LEU A 141 -12.28 3.27 -7.62
CA LEU A 141 -11.76 2.01 -8.16
C LEU A 141 -10.51 2.23 -9.02
N LEU A 142 -10.51 3.24 -9.88
CA LEU A 142 -9.35 3.60 -10.69
C LEU A 142 -8.15 4.03 -9.81
N THR A 143 -8.40 4.78 -8.75
CA THR A 143 -7.38 5.19 -7.76
C THR A 143 -6.76 3.98 -7.08
N ILE A 144 -7.56 3.03 -6.63
CA ILE A 144 -7.07 1.80 -5.98
C ILE A 144 -6.21 0.99 -6.96
N ILE A 145 -6.67 0.79 -8.19
CA ILE A 145 -5.93 0.05 -9.24
C ILE A 145 -4.58 0.71 -9.51
N LEU A 146 -4.55 2.02 -9.68
CA LEU A 146 -3.31 2.73 -9.95
C LEU A 146 -2.34 2.72 -8.77
N SER A 147 -2.83 2.89 -7.54
CA SER A 147 -2.00 2.75 -6.34
C SER A 147 -1.32 1.38 -6.27
N PHE A 148 -2.06 0.29 -6.49
CA PHE A 148 -1.48 -1.05 -6.54
C PHE A 148 -0.50 -1.23 -7.71
N GLY A 149 -0.83 -0.69 -8.88
CA GLY A 149 0.02 -0.73 -10.07
C GLY A 149 1.36 -0.02 -9.86
N ILE A 150 1.31 1.19 -9.28
CA ILE A 150 2.49 2.00 -8.95
C ILE A 150 3.35 1.29 -7.92
N PHE A 151 2.75 0.82 -6.82
CA PHE A 151 3.47 0.09 -5.77
C PHE A 151 4.22 -1.13 -6.33
N LYS A 152 3.55 -1.92 -7.17
CA LYS A 152 4.14 -3.10 -7.82
C LYS A 152 5.21 -2.73 -8.85
N TYR A 153 5.01 -1.63 -9.58
CA TYR A 153 5.99 -1.14 -10.54
C TYR A 153 7.28 -0.74 -9.82
N ILE A 154 7.18 0.13 -8.80
CA ILE A 154 8.32 0.61 -8.00
C ILE A 154 9.11 -0.57 -7.45
N GLY A 155 8.43 -1.51 -6.78
CA GLY A 155 9.13 -2.65 -6.18
C GLY A 155 9.81 -3.55 -7.22
N LYS A 156 9.19 -3.79 -8.39
CA LYS A 156 9.82 -4.60 -9.45
C LYS A 156 10.96 -3.91 -10.18
N THR A 157 11.03 -2.58 -10.13
CA THR A 157 12.10 -1.80 -10.74
C THR A 157 13.15 -1.34 -9.73
N SER A 158 13.09 -1.77 -8.47
CA SER A 158 14.03 -1.33 -7.42
C SER A 158 15.50 -1.59 -7.78
N PHE A 159 15.78 -2.71 -8.45
CA PHE A 159 17.14 -3.05 -8.91
C PHE A 159 17.55 -2.42 -10.24
N LYS A 160 16.68 -1.64 -10.89
CA LYS A 160 17.05 -0.97 -12.15
C LYS A 160 17.78 0.33 -11.85
N GLU A 161 18.96 0.49 -12.43
CA GLU A 161 19.67 1.77 -12.47
C GLU A 161 19.01 2.70 -13.50
N GLU A 162 17.81 3.18 -13.18
CA GLU A 162 17.16 4.26 -13.92
C GLU A 162 17.52 5.60 -13.27
N SER A 163 17.89 6.61 -14.06
CA SER A 163 18.18 7.92 -13.50
C SER A 163 16.94 8.49 -12.80
N ASN A 164 17.11 8.97 -11.57
CA ASN A 164 16.02 9.51 -10.75
C ASN A 164 15.18 10.57 -11.51
N LEU A 165 15.82 11.34 -12.39
CA LEU A 165 15.15 12.33 -13.23
C LEU A 165 14.18 11.71 -14.25
N SER A 166 14.62 10.67 -14.98
CA SER A 166 13.80 10.03 -16.01
C SER A 166 12.61 9.28 -15.42
N PHE A 167 12.81 8.62 -14.28
CA PHE A 167 11.76 7.98 -13.51
C PHE A 167 10.75 9.02 -12.99
N GLY A 168 11.23 10.11 -12.39
CA GLY A 168 10.39 11.19 -11.86
C GLY A 168 9.52 11.86 -12.92
N ILE A 169 10.06 12.10 -14.12
CA ILE A 169 9.30 12.68 -15.24
C ILE A 169 8.21 11.73 -15.72
N LYS A 170 8.52 10.44 -15.92
CA LYS A 170 7.51 9.43 -16.32
C LYS A 170 6.38 9.35 -15.29
N PHE A 171 6.73 9.35 -14.00
CA PHE A 171 5.76 9.31 -12.91
C PHE A 171 4.88 10.56 -12.87
N MET A 172 5.47 11.76 -13.02
CA MET A 172 4.72 13.01 -13.08
C MET A 172 3.76 13.06 -14.27
N LEU A 173 4.20 12.66 -15.46
CA LEU A 173 3.34 12.59 -16.64
C LEU A 173 2.17 11.64 -16.43
N LEU A 174 2.42 10.45 -15.89
CA LEU A 174 1.37 9.48 -15.56
C LEU A 174 0.36 10.07 -14.55
N TYR A 175 0.85 10.77 -13.53
CA TYR A 175 0.01 11.42 -12.52
C TYR A 175 -0.86 12.54 -13.11
N ILE A 176 -0.31 13.38 -13.99
CA ILE A 176 -1.07 14.43 -14.67
C ILE A 176 -2.18 13.83 -15.54
N ILE A 177 -1.86 12.79 -16.34
CA ILE A 177 -2.84 12.09 -17.17
C ILE A 177 -3.96 11.50 -16.30
N PHE A 178 -3.60 10.88 -15.18
CA PHE A 178 -4.57 10.34 -14.23
C PHE A 178 -5.47 11.42 -13.62
N MET A 179 -4.90 12.56 -13.22
CA MET A 179 -5.66 13.69 -12.70
C MET A 179 -6.67 14.23 -13.73
N VAL A 180 -6.23 14.45 -14.97
CA VAL A 180 -7.10 14.90 -16.05
C VAL A 180 -8.23 13.90 -16.29
N LEU A 181 -7.94 12.60 -16.31
CA LEU A 181 -8.93 11.55 -16.48
C LEU A 181 -9.97 11.56 -15.35
N ASN A 182 -9.56 11.70 -14.09
CA ASN A 182 -10.50 11.79 -12.96
C ASN A 182 -11.42 12.99 -13.07
N VAL A 183 -10.88 14.16 -13.42
CA VAL A 183 -11.68 15.40 -13.58
C VAL A 183 -12.70 15.23 -14.71
N LEU A 184 -12.30 14.61 -15.83
CA LEU A 184 -13.20 14.33 -16.95
C LEU A 184 -14.32 13.35 -16.56
N LEU A 185 -13.97 12.27 -15.85
CA LEU A 185 -14.93 11.29 -15.35
C LEU A 185 -15.91 11.91 -14.36
N LEU A 186 -15.42 12.72 -13.42
CA LEU A 186 -16.24 13.47 -12.48
C LEU A 186 -17.23 14.35 -13.25
N ARG A 187 -16.76 15.18 -14.17
CA ARG A 187 -17.65 16.09 -14.93
C ARG A 187 -18.73 15.39 -15.73
N LYS A 188 -18.44 14.20 -16.30
CA LYS A 188 -19.41 13.43 -17.09
C LYS A 188 -20.38 12.60 -16.24
N LEU A 189 -19.88 11.93 -15.21
CA LEU A 189 -20.61 10.88 -14.49
C LEU A 189 -21.21 11.35 -13.17
N ASP A 190 -20.82 12.51 -12.65
CA ASP A 190 -21.34 13.00 -11.36
C ASP A 190 -22.83 13.36 -11.44
N LYS A 191 -23.35 13.60 -12.64
CA LYS A 191 -24.78 13.79 -12.91
C LYS A 191 -25.60 12.52 -12.67
N ILE A 192 -24.97 11.35 -12.68
CA ILE A 192 -25.64 10.06 -12.47
C ILE A 192 -25.61 9.74 -10.98
N ILE A 193 -26.67 10.16 -10.29
CA ILE A 193 -26.89 9.86 -8.87
C ILE A 193 -27.44 8.44 -8.75
N LEU A 194 -26.76 7.58 -8.01
CA LEU A 194 -27.21 6.20 -7.79
C LEU A 194 -28.27 6.14 -6.68
N PHE A 195 -28.02 6.83 -5.58
CA PHE A 195 -28.97 6.94 -4.47
C PHE A 195 -28.70 8.19 -3.63
N THR A 196 -29.76 8.66 -2.97
CA THR A 196 -29.71 9.77 -2.01
C THR A 196 -30.07 9.26 -0.63
N ILE A 197 -29.19 9.46 0.36
CA ILE A 197 -29.37 8.99 1.74
C ILE A 197 -29.17 10.16 2.70
N LYS A 198 -29.86 10.15 3.85
CA LYS A 198 -29.65 11.18 4.86
C LYS A 198 -28.25 11.09 5.47
N MET A 199 -27.58 12.23 5.65
CA MET A 199 -26.19 12.32 6.11
C MET A 199 -25.91 11.57 7.42
N HIS A 200 -26.84 11.60 8.38
CA HIS A 200 -26.65 10.92 9.67
C HIS A 200 -26.58 9.39 9.53
N TYR A 201 -27.33 8.79 8.60
CA TYR A 201 -27.23 7.35 8.34
C TYR A 201 -25.86 6.98 7.76
N ILE A 202 -25.29 7.84 6.92
CA ILE A 202 -23.95 7.63 6.35
C ILE A 202 -22.88 7.71 7.43
N LEU A 203 -22.94 8.72 8.31
CA LEU A 203 -21.97 8.85 9.39
C LEU A 203 -21.99 7.64 10.33
N ILE A 204 -23.19 7.15 10.68
CA ILE A 204 -23.35 5.94 11.47
C ILE A 204 -22.78 4.72 10.73
N PHE A 205 -23.09 4.57 9.43
CA PHE A 205 -22.61 3.46 8.61
C PHE A 205 -21.08 3.47 8.46
N VAL A 206 -20.47 4.63 8.23
CA VAL A 206 -19.01 4.78 8.16
C VAL A 206 -18.37 4.44 9.51
N ALA A 207 -18.93 4.92 10.63
CA ALA A 207 -18.43 4.61 11.96
C ALA A 207 -18.49 3.11 12.28
N ILE A 208 -19.62 2.45 11.98
CA ILE A 208 -19.78 1.00 12.13
C ILE A 208 -18.79 0.25 11.24
N SER A 209 -18.59 0.69 10.00
CA SER A 209 -17.66 0.06 9.07
C SER A 209 -16.21 0.12 9.58
N TYR A 210 -15.78 1.26 10.12
CA TYR A 210 -14.47 1.38 10.76
C TYR A 210 -14.35 0.50 12.02
N LEU A 211 -15.41 0.38 12.82
CA LEU A 211 -15.43 -0.51 13.97
C LEU A 211 -15.28 -1.98 13.55
N ILE A 212 -15.97 -2.41 12.49
CA ILE A 212 -15.83 -3.75 11.93
C ILE A 212 -14.40 -3.97 11.42
N LEU A 213 -13.83 -3.03 10.66
CA LEU A 213 -12.44 -3.11 10.20
C LEU A 213 -11.44 -3.18 11.36
N PHE A 214 -11.69 -2.45 12.44
CA PHE A 214 -10.88 -2.48 13.65
C PHE A 214 -10.97 -3.84 14.36
N LEU A 215 -12.17 -4.40 14.52
CA LEU A 215 -12.36 -5.73 15.10
C LEU A 215 -11.72 -6.82 14.23
N LEU A 216 -11.90 -6.77 12.91
CA LEU A 216 -11.25 -7.67 11.96
C LEU A 216 -9.73 -7.59 12.09
N SER A 217 -9.18 -6.38 12.26
CA SER A 217 -7.75 -6.20 12.48
C SER A 217 -7.27 -6.95 13.72
N LYS A 218 -7.96 -6.82 14.86
CA LYS A 218 -7.64 -7.55 16.09
C LYS A 218 -7.76 -9.06 15.93
N TYR A 219 -8.79 -9.54 15.23
CA TYR A 219 -8.99 -10.97 15.02
C TYR A 219 -7.88 -11.60 14.17
N THR A 220 -7.45 -10.93 13.10
CA THR A 220 -6.32 -11.39 12.27
C THR A 220 -4.99 -11.47 13.03
N TYR A 221 -4.78 -10.62 14.05
CA TYR A 221 -3.58 -10.67 14.91
C TYR A 221 -3.67 -11.70 16.05
N LYS A 222 -4.87 -12.14 16.44
CA LYS A 222 -5.06 -13.01 17.63
C LYS A 222 -5.08 -14.52 17.29
N LYS A 223 -5.24 -14.87 16.01
CA LYS A 223 -5.35 -16.26 15.56
C LYS A 223 -4.03 -16.85 15.04
N LYS A 224 -2.89 -16.15 15.19
CA LYS A 224 -1.57 -16.59 14.73
C LYS A 224 -0.50 -16.23 15.74
#